data_AF-Q9MZQ7-F1
#
_entry.id   AF-Q9MZQ7-F1
#
_cell.length_a   1.000
_cell.length_b   1.000
_cell.length_c   1.000
_cell.angle_alpha   90.00
_cell.angle_beta   90.00
_cell.angle_gamma   90.00
#
_symmetry.space_group_name_H-M   'P 1'
#
loop_
_entity.id
_entity.type
_entity.pdbx_description
1 polymer ?
#
loop_
_entity_poly.entity_id
_entity_poly.type
_entity_poly.pdbx_seq_one_letter_code
_entity_poly.pdbx_strand_id
1 'polypeptide(L)'
;EEDGCFPSALNHETCLLRITSGLLEFQMYLEHLQAKFRSDEENTRVSMMLKNIRYLIKTLRPKVKNLNEGATLKPAIVASLMKNLQQKDQWLKTTTIHFILRNLTDFLQFSLRAVGLM
;
A
#
# COMPACT_ATOMS: atom_id res chain seq x y z
N GLU A 1 -9.62 8.25 -13.91
CA GLU A 1 -11.06 7.92 -13.98
C GLU A 1 -11.30 6.42 -14.12
N GLU A 2 -10.38 5.64 -14.71
CA GLU A 2 -10.50 4.19 -14.90
C GLU A 2 -10.64 3.35 -13.61
N ASP A 3 -10.10 3.84 -12.49
CA ASP A 3 -10.18 3.17 -11.18
C ASP A 3 -11.59 3.16 -10.57
N GLY A 4 -12.55 3.89 -11.14
CA GLY A 4 -13.94 3.87 -10.70
C GLY A 4 -14.20 4.52 -9.32
N CYS A 5 -13.25 5.24 -8.74
CA CYS A 5 -13.35 5.78 -7.38
C CYS A 5 -13.80 7.25 -7.28
N PHE A 6 -13.95 7.93 -8.42
CA PHE A 6 -14.33 9.35 -8.44
C PHE A 6 -15.85 9.51 -8.55
N PRO A 7 -16.45 10.55 -7.94
CA PRO A 7 -17.90 10.77 -8.01
C PRO A 7 -18.48 10.79 -9.42
N SER A 8 -17.74 11.34 -10.39
CA SER A 8 -18.15 11.45 -11.80
C SER A 8 -18.21 10.12 -12.54
N ALA A 9 -17.51 9.09 -12.05
CA ALA A 9 -17.34 7.80 -12.72
C ALA A 9 -17.30 6.65 -11.70
N LEU A 10 -18.18 6.70 -10.69
CA LEU A 10 -18.14 5.78 -9.56
C LEU A 10 -18.56 4.36 -9.99
N ASN A 11 -17.69 3.39 -9.74
CA ASN A 11 -17.94 1.96 -9.85
C ASN A 11 -17.43 1.28 -8.58
N HIS A 12 -18.35 0.81 -7.75
CA HIS A 12 -18.03 0.24 -6.44
C HIS A 12 -17.12 -0.98 -6.54
N GLU A 13 -17.32 -1.84 -7.54
CA GLU A 13 -16.53 -3.07 -7.69
C GLU A 13 -15.09 -2.76 -8.12
N THR A 14 -14.92 -1.94 -9.16
CA THR A 14 -13.60 -1.55 -9.66
C THR A 14 -12.83 -0.74 -8.63
N CYS A 15 -13.50 0.17 -7.93
CA CYS A 15 -12.86 0.99 -6.92
C CYS A 15 -12.44 0.17 -5.69
N LEU A 16 -13.30 -0.75 -5.21
CA LEU A 16 -12.96 -1.59 -4.08
C LEU A 16 -11.81 -2.56 -4.41
N LEU A 17 -11.76 -3.04 -5.65
CA LEU A 17 -10.61 -3.78 -6.18
C LEU A 17 -9.34 -2.90 -6.14
N ARG A 18 -9.40 -1.68 -6.67
CA ARG A 18 -8.27 -0.73 -6.66
C ARG A 18 -7.73 -0.44 -5.27
N ILE A 19 -8.63 -0.19 -4.31
CA ILE A 19 -8.29 0.07 -2.91
C ILE A 19 -7.59 -1.14 -2.31
N THR A 20 -8.19 -2.33 -2.44
CA THR A 20 -7.67 -3.55 -1.82
C THR A 20 -6.31 -3.95 -2.42
N SER A 21 -6.16 -3.84 -3.74
CA SER A 21 -4.88 -4.06 -4.43
C SER A 21 -3.80 -3.07 -3.99
N GLY A 22 -4.11 -1.77 -3.94
CA GLY A 22 -3.13 -0.78 -3.48
C GLY A 22 -2.70 -1.00 -2.02
N LEU A 23 -3.63 -1.40 -1.14
CA LEU A 23 -3.27 -1.77 0.24
C LEU A 23 -2.30 -2.96 0.30
N LEU A 24 -2.48 -3.98 -0.56
CA LEU A 24 -1.55 -5.10 -0.65
C LEU A 24 -0.16 -4.66 -1.12
N GLU A 25 -0.07 -3.75 -2.10
CA GLU A 25 1.20 -3.18 -2.55
C GLU A 25 1.92 -2.44 -1.43
N PHE A 26 1.21 -1.57 -0.72
CA PHE A 26 1.77 -0.84 0.41
C PHE A 26 2.16 -1.74 1.59
N GLN A 27 1.42 -2.83 1.84
CA GLN A 27 1.83 -3.83 2.83
C GLN A 27 3.22 -4.37 2.49
N MET A 28 3.47 -4.77 1.24
CA MET A 28 4.76 -5.32 0.84
C MET A 28 5.90 -4.31 0.96
N TYR A 29 5.65 -3.03 0.62
CA TYR A 29 6.63 -1.97 0.84
C TYR A 29 6.97 -1.80 2.32
N LEU A 30 5.95 -1.71 3.18
CA LEU A 30 6.14 -1.49 4.62
C LEU A 30 6.82 -2.67 5.32
N GLU A 31 6.53 -3.92 4.93
CA GLU A 31 7.22 -5.10 5.46
C GLU A 31 8.73 -5.04 5.22
N HIS A 32 9.14 -4.55 4.05
CA HIS A 32 10.55 -4.36 3.72
C HIS A 32 11.18 -3.16 4.43
N LEU A 33 10.40 -2.13 4.74
CA LEU A 33 10.89 -0.97 5.50
C LEU A 33 11.05 -1.27 6.99
N GLN A 34 10.16 -2.08 7.57
CA GLN A 34 10.25 -2.51 8.97
C GLN A 34 11.62 -3.14 9.30
N ALA A 35 12.17 -3.94 8.38
CA ALA A 35 13.49 -4.56 8.57
C ALA A 35 14.68 -3.57 8.54
N LYS A 36 14.45 -2.27 8.33
CA LYS A 36 15.50 -1.27 8.08
C LYS A 36 15.56 -0.11 9.08
N PHE A 37 14.54 0.09 9.91
CA PHE A 37 14.59 1.15 10.92
C PHE A 37 15.47 0.72 12.10
N ARG A 38 16.29 1.66 12.57
CA ARG A 38 17.25 1.42 13.67
C ARG A 38 16.64 1.69 15.04
N SER A 39 15.59 2.52 15.10
CA SER A 39 14.90 2.83 16.35
C SER A 39 13.77 1.84 16.61
N ASP A 40 13.70 1.33 17.84
CA ASP A 40 12.60 0.49 18.31
C ASP A 40 11.25 1.21 18.25
N GLU A 41 11.26 2.54 18.41
CA GLU A 41 10.06 3.37 18.28
C GLU A 41 9.56 3.40 16.83
N GLU A 42 10.46 3.62 15.88
CA GLU A 42 10.13 3.59 14.45
C GLU A 42 9.62 2.22 14.02
N ASN A 43 10.29 1.16 14.49
CA ASN A 43 9.89 -0.23 14.27
C ASN A 43 8.49 -0.51 14.84
N THR A 44 8.20 0.00 16.04
CA THR A 44 6.87 -0.14 16.67
C THR A 44 5.80 0.57 15.86
N ARG A 45 6.04 1.80 15.41
CA ARG A 45 5.11 2.57 14.57
C ARG A 45 4.81 1.86 13.26
N VAL A 46 5.84 1.34 12.57
CA VAL A 46 5.68 0.59 11.32
C VAL A 46 4.93 -0.72 11.55
N SER A 47 5.20 -1.42 12.66
CA SER A 47 4.47 -2.62 13.05
C SER A 47 2.98 -2.36 13.24
N MET A 48 2.63 -1.24 13.89
CA MET A 48 1.23 -0.82 14.05
C MET A 48 0.58 -0.50 12.70
N MET A 49 1.28 0.23 11.82
CA MET A 49 0.78 0.52 10.46
C MET A 49 0.52 -0.76 9.68
N LEU A 50 1.46 -1.71 9.70
CA LEU A 50 1.31 -3.02 9.05
C LEU A 50 0.13 -3.81 9.60
N LYS A 51 -0.06 -3.83 10.92
CA LYS A 51 -1.21 -4.49 11.55
C LYS A 51 -2.53 -3.88 11.07
N ASN A 52 -2.61 -2.56 10.99
CA ASN A 52 -3.81 -1.85 10.55
C ASN A 52 -4.10 -2.10 9.07
N ILE A 53 -3.08 -2.05 8.21
CA ILE A 53 -3.23 -2.35 6.77
C ILE A 53 -3.68 -3.79 6.55
N ARG A 54 -3.07 -4.77 7.25
CA ARG A 54 -3.50 -6.18 7.18
C ARG A 54 -4.95 -6.36 7.62
N TYR A 55 -5.38 -5.64 8.66
CA TYR A 55 -6.77 -5.66 9.11
C TYR A 55 -7.73 -5.08 8.06
N LEU A 56 -7.37 -3.95 7.44
CA LEU A 56 -8.15 -3.36 6.36
C LEU A 56 -8.27 -4.31 5.16
N ILE A 57 -7.16 -4.91 4.72
CA ILE A 57 -7.16 -5.90 3.64
C ILE A 57 -8.07 -7.08 3.99
N LYS A 58 -7.95 -7.63 5.21
CA LYS A 58 -8.81 -8.75 5.66
C LYS A 58 -10.30 -8.38 5.67
N THR A 59 -10.62 -7.12 5.97
CA THR A 59 -11.99 -6.62 5.99
C THR A 59 -12.55 -6.39 4.58
N LEU A 60 -11.72 -5.88 3.66
CA LEU A 60 -12.15 -5.50 2.31
C LEU A 60 -12.13 -6.68 1.33
N ARG A 61 -11.18 -7.61 1.48
CA ARG A 61 -10.98 -8.74 0.55
C ARG A 61 -12.24 -9.58 0.30
N PRO A 62 -13.07 -9.95 1.31
CA PRO A 62 -14.29 -10.73 1.07
C PRO A 62 -15.36 -9.97 0.25
N LYS A 63 -15.26 -8.64 0.18
CA LYS A 63 -16.18 -7.79 -0.56
C LYS A 63 -15.76 -7.60 -2.02
N VAL A 64 -14.58 -8.09 -2.42
CA VAL A 64 -14.06 -7.99 -3.80
C VAL A 64 -14.26 -9.32 -4.53
N LYS A 65 -15.01 -9.31 -5.64
CA LYS A 65 -15.35 -10.52 -6.39
C LYS A 65 -14.21 -11.09 -7.24
N ASN A 66 -13.23 -10.28 -7.65
CA ASN A 66 -12.22 -10.62 -8.66
C ASN A 66 -10.78 -10.29 -8.25
N LEU A 67 -10.42 -10.51 -6.98
CA LEU A 67 -9.06 -10.27 -6.51
C LEU A 67 -8.14 -11.45 -6.90
N ASN A 68 -7.96 -11.66 -8.21
CA ASN A 68 -7.01 -12.64 -8.74
C ASN A 68 -5.57 -12.10 -8.63
N GLU A 69 -4.62 -13.01 -8.50
CA GLU A 69 -3.18 -12.81 -8.21
C GLU A 69 -2.45 -11.78 -9.11
N GLY A 70 -3.06 -11.34 -10.22
CA GLY A 70 -2.50 -10.34 -11.14
C GLY A 70 -2.53 -8.90 -10.63
N ALA A 71 -3.40 -8.56 -9.68
CA ALA A 71 -3.54 -7.20 -9.16
C ALA A 71 -2.64 -6.92 -7.93
N THR A 72 -1.75 -7.85 -7.60
CA THR A 72 -0.75 -7.69 -6.55
C THR A 72 0.63 -7.64 -7.19
N LEU A 73 1.44 -6.66 -6.81
CA LEU A 73 2.86 -6.64 -7.19
C LEU A 73 3.49 -8.01 -6.85
N LYS A 74 4.02 -8.70 -7.86
CA LYS A 74 4.64 -10.02 -7.65
C LYS A 74 5.75 -9.87 -6.60
N PRO A 75 5.86 -10.77 -5.60
CA PRO A 75 6.89 -10.69 -4.56
C PRO A 75 8.31 -10.54 -5.13
N ALA A 76 8.58 -11.13 -6.29
CA ALA A 76 9.84 -11.00 -7.02
C ALA A 76 10.16 -9.56 -7.48
N ILE A 77 9.15 -8.77 -7.85
CA ILE A 77 9.31 -7.37 -8.27
C ILE A 77 9.59 -6.49 -7.05
N VAL A 78 8.91 -6.73 -5.92
CA VAL A 78 9.20 -6.03 -4.67
C VAL A 78 10.62 -6.34 -4.22
N ALA A 79 11.02 -7.62 -4.25
CA ALA A 79 12.38 -8.03 -3.88
C ALA A 79 13.45 -7.38 -4.78
N SER A 80 13.23 -7.31 -6.09
CA SER A 80 14.18 -6.69 -7.02
C SER A 80 14.27 -5.16 -6.84
N LEU A 81 13.13 -4.48 -6.69
CA LEU A 81 13.08 -3.05 -6.36
C LEU A 81 13.84 -2.76 -5.06
N MET A 82 13.70 -3.64 -4.08
CA MET A 82 14.29 -3.47 -2.75
C MET A 82 15.79 -3.78 -2.72
N LYS A 83 16.25 -4.75 -3.52
CA LYS A 83 17.68 -4.99 -3.76
C LYS A 83 18.33 -3.76 -4.39
N ASN A 84 17.67 -3.14 -5.38
CA ASN A 84 18.14 -1.90 -5.98
C ASN A 84 18.20 -0.75 -4.97
N LEU A 85 17.25 -0.67 -4.04
CA LEU A 85 17.26 0.32 -2.97
C LEU A 85 18.37 0.08 -1.92
N GLN A 86 18.78 -1.17 -1.68
CA GLN A 86 19.88 -1.47 -0.76
C GLN A 86 21.24 -1.00 -1.29
N GLN A 87 21.46 -1.11 -2.59
CA GLN A 87 22.72 -0.74 -3.27
C GLN A 87 22.91 0.77 -3.42
N LYS A 88 21.88 1.57 -3.13
CA LYS A 88 21.88 3.02 -3.24
C LYS A 88 22.40 3.71 -1.99
N ASP A 89 22.86 4.96 -2.15
CA ASP A 89 23.34 5.80 -1.06
C ASP A 89 22.23 6.13 -0.04
N GLN A 90 22.62 6.63 1.12
CA GLN A 90 21.70 6.88 2.23
C GLN A 90 20.66 7.96 1.92
N TRP A 91 21.00 8.98 1.13
CA TRP A 91 20.08 10.05 0.75
C TRP A 91 18.95 9.50 -0.12
N LEU A 92 19.28 8.66 -1.10
CA LEU A 92 18.30 8.05 -1.99
C LEU A 92 17.40 7.04 -1.26
N LYS A 93 17.94 6.32 -0.27
CA LYS A 93 17.14 5.48 0.65
C LYS A 93 16.11 6.30 1.41
N THR A 94 16.54 7.35 2.12
CA THR A 94 15.65 8.21 2.90
C THR A 94 14.59 8.85 2.02
N THR A 95 14.97 9.35 0.84
CA THR A 95 14.06 9.95 -0.14
C THR A 95 13.00 8.95 -0.60
N THR A 96 13.40 7.71 -0.92
CA THR A 96 12.46 6.67 -1.34
C THR A 96 11.47 6.32 -0.21
N ILE A 97 11.96 6.17 1.03
CA ILE A 97 11.10 5.93 2.19
C ILE A 97 10.06 7.04 2.33
N HIS A 98 10.50 8.30 2.23
CA HIS A 98 9.62 9.45 2.29
C HIS A 98 8.54 9.41 1.21
N PHE A 99 8.91 9.12 -0.04
CA PHE A 99 7.94 8.96 -1.13
C PHE A 99 6.95 7.83 -0.89
N ILE A 100 7.38 6.67 -0.37
CA ILE A 100 6.48 5.56 -0.05
C ILE A 100 5.46 5.99 1.00
N LEU A 101 5.91 6.60 2.10
CA LEU A 101 5.04 7.03 3.19
C LEU A 101 4.08 8.15 2.76
N ARG A 102 4.55 9.08 1.92
CA ARG A 102 3.71 10.14 1.37
C ARG A 102 2.61 9.58 0.46
N ASN A 103 2.99 8.71 -0.48
CA ASN A 103 2.05 8.05 -1.38
C ASN A 103 1.03 7.19 -0.61
N LEU A 104 1.47 6.49 0.45
CA LEU A 104 0.55 5.75 1.32
C LEU A 104 -0.47 6.69 1.98
N THR A 105 -0.02 7.83 2.49
CA THR A 105 -0.90 8.82 3.12
C THR A 105 -1.94 9.34 2.13
N ASP A 106 -1.49 9.76 0.94
CA ASP A 106 -2.36 10.28 -0.11
C ASP A 106 -3.35 9.20 -0.59
N PHE A 107 -2.89 7.95 -0.71
CA PHE A 107 -3.72 6.81 -1.07
C PHE A 107 -4.80 6.47 -0.02
N LEU A 108 -4.46 6.53 1.27
CA LEU A 108 -5.43 6.30 2.34
C LEU A 108 -6.50 7.40 2.39
N GLN A 109 -6.11 8.66 2.18
CA GLN A 109 -7.06 9.77 2.10
C GLN A 109 -8.00 9.62 0.90
N PHE A 110 -7.45 9.25 -0.26
CA PHE A 110 -8.23 8.91 -1.44
C PHE A 110 -9.20 7.76 -1.19
N SER A 111 -8.71 6.66 -0.59
CA SER A 111 -9.50 5.47 -0.29
C SER A 111 -10.65 5.77 0.68
N LEU A 112 -10.39 6.57 1.73
CA LEU A 112 -11.40 6.98 2.68
C LEU A 112 -12.51 7.78 2.02
N ARG A 113 -12.16 8.73 1.13
CA ARG A 113 -13.15 9.51 0.37
C ARG A 113 -13.98 8.63 -0.54
N ALA A 114 -13.33 7.71 -1.26
CA ALA A 114 -14.01 6.80 -2.18
C ALA A 114 -14.98 5.88 -1.43
N VAL A 115 -14.57 5.29 -0.29
CA VAL A 115 -15.46 4.47 0.55
C VAL A 115 -16.62 5.29 1.13
N GLY A 116 -16.41 6.56 1.46
CA GLY A 116 -17.49 7.43 1.94
C GLY A 116 -18.56 7.77 0.87
N LEU A 117 -18.29 7.49 -0.40
CA LEU A 117 -19.24 7.65 -1.51
C LEU A 117 -19.96 6.35 -1.89
N MET A 118 -19.59 5.22 -1.28
CA MET A 118 -20.17 3.89 -1.49
C MET A 118 -21.17 3.52 -0.40
#